data_AF-A0AA37MDF9-F1
#
_entry.id   AF-A0AA37MDF9-F1
#
_cell.length_a   1.000
_cell.length_b   1.000
_cell.length_c   1.000
_cell.angle_alpha   90.00
_cell.angle_beta   90.00
_cell.angle_gamma   90.00
#
_symmetry.space_group_name_H-M   'P 1'
#
loop_
_entity.id
_entity.type
_entity.pdbx_description
1 polymer ?
#
loop_
_entity_poly.entity_id
_entity_poly.type
_entity_poly.pdbx_seq_one_letter_code
_entity_poly.pdbx_strand_id
1 'polypeptide(L)'
;MEIDIFKNRSFSSCMHEAFKFITTNFQDLIKKTWFPILLCSFLTSFLIYSQLPNKQLTEWSTAHIMPTIYIGLLLIISVITSFIYYIASFLKFFDGFSLKSHFKKVTAFTIFAILVAIVAIVACMYGGIAIAAKMNLRHLQFTLIISLVALIVMIISAPISYSFFKYNNNKCNFIQAIKSIKLGFKHWGITTATLFLSSLITGIIISIIAIPVWILFITQAVSQLGALDGDPLGTPVYFTVLLIGTNTIINAITFFAIYWLLAALYFTFGSIEAQELEKSTHLIK
;
A
#
# COMPACT_ATOMS: atom_id res chain seq x y z
N MET A 1 11.76 19.54 18.02
CA MET A 1 10.36 19.96 17.84
C MET A 1 9.50 18.84 18.40
N GLU A 2 8.79 19.07 19.50
CA GLU A 2 7.93 18.05 20.10
C GLU A 2 6.63 17.95 19.30
N ILE A 3 6.43 16.83 18.61
CA ILE A 3 5.18 16.55 17.90
C ILE A 3 4.20 16.09 18.97
N ASP A 4 3.18 16.88 19.25
CA ASP A 4 2.11 16.48 20.16
C ASP A 4 1.15 15.51 19.46
N ILE A 5 1.57 14.24 19.43
CA ILE A 5 0.85 13.13 18.79
C ILE A 5 -0.33 12.69 19.68
N PHE A 6 -0.16 12.72 21.01
CA PHE A 6 -1.09 12.16 22.00
C PHE A 6 -2.09 13.22 22.48
N LYS A 7 -2.90 13.71 21.55
CA LYS A 7 -3.98 14.67 21.83
C LYS A 7 -5.30 14.17 21.28
N ASN A 8 -6.35 14.26 22.09
CA ASN A 8 -7.71 13.94 21.67
C ASN A 8 -8.18 14.92 20.57
N ARG A 9 -8.39 14.39 19.36
CA ARG A 9 -8.73 15.13 18.14
C ARG A 9 -9.85 14.43 17.37
N SER A 10 -10.61 15.19 16.59
CA SER A 10 -11.51 14.63 15.57
C SER A 10 -10.70 14.14 14.36
N PHE A 11 -11.29 13.26 13.52
CA PHE A 11 -10.59 12.74 12.32
C PHE A 11 -10.13 13.87 11.38
N SER A 12 -10.95 14.92 11.19
CA SER A 12 -10.63 16.08 10.36
C SER A 12 -9.44 16.85 10.93
N SER A 13 -9.39 17.03 12.25
CA SER A 13 -8.24 17.66 12.92
C SER A 13 -6.97 16.82 12.77
N CYS A 14 -7.04 15.49 12.88
CA CYS A 14 -5.89 14.62 12.62
C CYS A 14 -5.36 14.77 11.18
N MET A 15 -6.25 14.80 10.18
CA MET A 15 -5.85 15.00 8.78
C MET A 15 -5.24 16.38 8.52
N HIS A 16 -5.78 17.42 9.16
CA HIS A 16 -5.24 18.77 9.07
C HIS A 16 -3.85 18.88 9.69
N GLU A 17 -3.65 18.34 10.89
CA GLU A 17 -2.33 18.31 11.54
C GLU A 17 -1.32 17.48 10.76
N ALA A 18 -1.74 16.35 10.17
CA ALA A 18 -0.91 15.57 9.26
C ALA A 18 -0.47 16.39 8.04
N PHE A 19 -1.39 17.13 7.42
CA PHE A 19 -1.07 18.00 6.29
C PHE A 19 -0.09 19.11 6.67
N LYS A 20 -0.36 19.79 7.80
CA LYS A 20 0.52 20.83 8.34
C LYS A 20 1.90 20.29 8.66
N PHE A 21 1.99 19.11 9.25
CA PHE A 21 3.25 18.46 9.58
C PHE A 21 4.09 18.16 8.34
N ILE A 22 3.48 17.54 7.32
CA ILE A 22 4.16 17.19 6.07
C ILE A 22 4.61 18.43 5.31
N THR A 23 3.76 19.46 5.22
CA THR A 23 4.09 20.70 4.49
C THR A 23 5.16 21.53 5.19
N THR A 24 5.11 21.63 6.53
CA THR A 24 6.11 22.36 7.32
C THR A 24 7.48 21.70 7.23
N ASN A 25 7.53 20.36 7.21
CA ASN A 25 8.78 19.59 7.20
C ASN A 25 9.11 18.97 5.83
N PHE A 26 8.54 19.50 4.75
CA PHE A 26 8.59 18.90 3.41
C PHE A 26 10.03 18.64 2.93
N GLN A 27 10.90 19.64 3.07
CA GLN A 27 12.29 19.54 2.61
C GLN A 27 13.07 18.46 3.37
N ASP A 28 12.89 18.39 4.70
CA ASP A 28 13.58 17.42 5.54
C ASP A 28 13.04 16.01 5.33
N LEU A 29 11.73 15.88 5.11
CA LEU A 29 11.09 14.61 4.76
C LEU A 29 11.71 14.07 3.47
N ILE A 30 11.75 14.86 2.40
CA ILE A 30 12.35 14.45 1.12
C ILE A 30 13.83 14.10 1.29
N LYS A 31 14.63 14.97 1.92
CA LYS A 31 16.08 14.72 2.12
C LYS A 31 16.35 13.42 2.87
N LYS A 32 15.46 13.00 3.77
CA LYS A 32 15.63 11.77 4.57
C LYS A 32 15.01 10.53 3.92
N THR A 33 14.10 10.69 2.96
CA THR A 33 13.30 9.57 2.40
C THR A 33 13.41 9.40 0.88
N TRP A 34 14.14 10.27 0.17
CA TRP A 34 14.26 10.23 -1.30
C TRP A 34 14.72 8.87 -1.83
N PHE A 35 15.75 8.27 -1.21
CA PHE A 35 16.29 7.00 -1.68
C PHE A 35 15.30 5.83 -1.49
N PRO A 36 14.70 5.61 -0.30
CA PRO A 36 13.63 4.63 -0.14
C PRO A 36 12.48 4.80 -1.13
N ILE A 37 12.05 6.05 -1.39
CA ILE A 37 10.99 6.35 -2.37
C ILE A 37 11.42 5.92 -3.76
N LEU A 38 12.57 6.42 -4.26
CA LEU A 38 13.04 6.12 -5.61
C LEU A 38 13.26 4.62 -5.83
N LEU A 39 13.85 3.93 -4.86
CA LEU A 39 14.07 2.49 -4.93
C LEU A 39 12.74 1.73 -5.04
N CYS A 40 11.77 2.06 -4.19
CA CYS A 40 10.46 1.42 -4.22
C CYS A 40 9.73 1.74 -5.53
N SER A 41 9.74 2.99 -6.00
CA SER A 41 9.14 3.39 -7.27
C SER A 41 9.70 2.63 -8.46
N PHE A 42 11.01 2.52 -8.54
CA PHE A 42 11.67 1.85 -9.65
C PHE A 42 11.33 0.36 -9.69
N LEU A 43 11.45 -0.32 -8.54
CA LEU A 43 11.14 -1.76 -8.45
C LEU A 43 9.66 -2.04 -8.71
N THR A 44 8.75 -1.22 -8.17
CA THR A 44 7.32 -1.32 -8.48
C THR A 44 7.05 -1.08 -9.96
N SER A 45 7.74 -0.12 -10.58
CA SER A 45 7.56 0.16 -12.01
C SER A 45 8.02 -0.99 -12.89
N PHE A 46 9.14 -1.61 -12.53
CA PHE A 46 9.65 -2.79 -13.22
C PHE A 46 8.74 -4.01 -13.02
N LEU A 47 8.21 -4.21 -11.82
CA LEU A 47 7.22 -5.25 -11.54
C LEU A 47 5.95 -5.06 -12.39
N ILE A 48 5.39 -3.86 -12.43
CA ILE A 48 4.21 -3.59 -13.27
C ILE A 48 4.52 -3.82 -14.75
N TYR A 49 5.67 -3.36 -15.24
CA TYR A 49 6.09 -3.61 -16.61
C TYR A 49 6.18 -5.12 -16.93
N SER A 50 6.73 -5.92 -16.01
CA SER A 50 6.85 -7.37 -16.20
C SER A 50 5.50 -8.10 -16.30
N GLN A 51 4.41 -7.47 -15.85
CA GLN A 51 3.04 -8.00 -15.93
C GLN A 51 2.29 -7.54 -17.18
N LEU A 52 2.81 -6.54 -17.91
CA LEU A 52 2.21 -6.11 -19.17
C LEU A 52 2.50 -7.13 -20.28
N PRO A 53 1.60 -7.29 -21.26
CA PRO A 53 1.88 -8.11 -22.43
C PRO A 53 3.20 -7.68 -23.07
N ASN A 54 4.09 -8.63 -23.30
CA ASN A 54 5.34 -8.40 -23.99
C ASN A 54 5.77 -9.67 -24.73
N LYS A 55 5.81 -9.61 -26.06
CA LYS A 55 6.10 -10.78 -26.90
C LYS A 55 7.44 -11.44 -26.56
N GLN A 56 8.51 -10.64 -26.47
CA GLN A 56 9.86 -11.16 -26.17
C GLN A 56 9.92 -11.82 -24.79
N LEU A 57 9.28 -11.20 -23.79
CA LEU A 57 9.24 -11.76 -22.43
C LEU A 57 8.41 -13.05 -22.37
N THR A 58 7.33 -13.15 -23.16
CA THR A 58 6.49 -14.36 -23.25
C THR A 58 7.23 -15.49 -23.97
N GLU A 59 7.89 -15.22 -25.08
CA GLU A 59 8.70 -16.21 -25.81
C GLU A 59 9.88 -16.69 -24.96
N TRP A 60 10.54 -15.78 -24.24
CA TRP A 60 11.63 -16.15 -23.34
C TRP A 60 11.14 -16.97 -22.15
N SER A 61 10.00 -16.59 -21.56
CA SER A 61 9.48 -17.28 -20.37
C SER A 61 8.95 -18.68 -20.68
N THR A 62 8.36 -18.89 -21.86
CA THR A 62 7.94 -20.22 -22.33
C THR A 62 9.14 -21.11 -22.62
N ALA A 63 10.24 -20.56 -23.16
CA ALA A 63 11.49 -21.29 -23.36
C ALA A 63 12.26 -21.58 -22.06
N HIS A 64 12.17 -20.70 -21.05
CA HIS A 64 12.95 -20.76 -19.81
C HIS A 64 12.07 -20.62 -18.56
N ILE A 65 11.21 -21.61 -18.33
CA ILE A 65 10.22 -21.59 -17.24
C ILE A 65 10.87 -21.42 -15.86
N MET A 66 11.88 -22.24 -15.53
CA MET A 66 12.49 -22.20 -14.19
C MET A 66 13.21 -20.88 -13.90
N PRO A 67 14.10 -20.36 -14.78
CA PRO A 67 14.68 -19.03 -14.61
C PRO A 67 13.64 -17.93 -14.46
N THR A 68 12.55 -17.98 -15.22
CA THR A 68 11.45 -17.00 -15.12
C THR A 68 10.83 -16.99 -13.73
N ILE A 69 10.54 -18.17 -13.17
CA ILE A 69 9.97 -18.28 -11.82
C ILE A 69 10.93 -17.68 -10.79
N TYR A 70 12.22 -18.01 -10.86
CA TYR A 70 13.21 -17.49 -9.91
C TYR A 70 13.35 -15.97 -10.00
N ILE A 71 13.43 -15.41 -11.20
CA ILE A 71 13.55 -13.96 -11.42
C ILE A 71 12.27 -13.25 -10.95
N GLY A 72 11.09 -13.80 -11.24
CA GLY A 72 9.82 -13.25 -10.80
C GLY A 72 9.69 -13.24 -9.27
N LEU A 73 10.06 -14.33 -8.60
CA LEU A 73 10.08 -14.41 -7.13
C LEU A 73 11.06 -13.40 -6.52
N LEU A 74 12.27 -13.30 -7.08
CA LEU A 74 13.28 -12.34 -6.62
C LEU A 74 12.77 -10.90 -6.74
N LEU A 75 12.11 -10.58 -7.86
CA LEU A 75 11.55 -9.25 -8.09
C LEU A 75 10.44 -8.93 -7.08
N ILE A 76 9.52 -9.88 -6.81
CA ILE A 76 8.46 -9.71 -5.81
C ILE A 76 9.06 -9.49 -4.42
N ILE A 77 10.04 -10.30 -4.01
CA ILE A 77 10.73 -10.16 -2.72
C ILE A 77 11.42 -8.79 -2.62
N SER A 78 12.04 -8.34 -3.71
CA SER A 78 12.71 -7.04 -3.78
C SER A 78 11.72 -5.89 -3.59
N VAL A 79 10.56 -5.94 -4.24
CA VAL A 79 9.49 -4.93 -4.10
C VAL A 79 8.92 -4.92 -2.68
N ILE A 80 8.66 -6.09 -2.08
CA ILE A 80 8.18 -6.17 -0.69
C ILE A 80 9.22 -5.58 0.26
N THR A 81 10.49 -5.91 0.07
CA THR A 81 11.59 -5.42 0.91
C THR A 81 11.77 -3.91 0.76
N SER A 82 11.69 -3.36 -0.46
CA SER A 82 11.74 -1.91 -0.68
C SER A 82 10.55 -1.19 -0.07
N PHE A 83 9.36 -1.79 -0.11
CA PHE A 83 8.17 -1.22 0.51
C PHE A 83 8.27 -1.19 2.05
N ILE A 84 8.81 -2.26 2.66
CA ILE A 84 9.13 -2.29 4.10
C ILE A 84 10.14 -1.17 4.44
N TYR A 85 11.19 -1.03 3.63
CA TYR A 85 12.19 0.01 3.84
C TYR A 85 11.61 1.44 3.71
N TYR A 86 10.72 1.64 2.74
CA TYR A 86 9.99 2.89 2.53
C TYR A 86 9.14 3.27 3.76
N ILE A 87 8.35 2.34 4.30
CA ILE A 87 7.53 2.60 5.50
C ILE A 87 8.41 2.79 6.75
N ALA A 88 9.44 1.96 6.93
CA ALA A 88 10.34 2.07 8.08
C ALA A 88 11.11 3.41 8.10
N SER A 89 11.48 3.92 6.92
CA SER A 89 12.14 5.23 6.78
C SER A 89 11.21 6.38 7.14
N PHE A 90 9.92 6.27 6.78
CA PHE A 90 8.89 7.21 7.21
C PHE A 90 8.68 7.19 8.72
N LEU A 91 8.54 6.02 9.34
CA LEU A 91 8.35 5.93 10.78
C LEU A 91 9.54 6.48 11.57
N LYS A 92 10.77 6.19 11.12
CA LYS A 92 12.00 6.78 11.67
C LYS A 92 11.97 8.31 11.66
N PHE A 93 11.35 8.92 10.65
CA PHE A 93 11.21 10.37 10.56
C PHE A 93 10.29 10.94 11.65
N PHE A 94 9.27 10.18 12.08
CA PHE A 94 8.29 10.61 13.09
C PHE A 94 8.79 10.52 14.53
N ASP A 95 9.39 9.39 14.91
CA ASP A 95 9.67 9.09 16.32
C ASP A 95 11.17 8.97 16.65
N GLY A 96 12.04 9.14 15.65
CA GLY A 96 13.50 9.15 15.82
C GLY A 96 14.11 7.81 16.22
N PHE A 97 13.33 6.72 16.33
CA PHE A 97 13.86 5.41 16.68
C PHE A 97 14.76 4.83 15.56
N SER A 98 15.56 3.83 15.92
CA SER A 98 16.48 3.22 14.96
C SER A 98 15.74 2.58 13.79
N LEU A 99 16.24 2.79 12.57
CA LEU A 99 15.70 2.20 11.33
C LEU A 99 15.57 0.67 11.45
N LYS A 100 16.55 0.02 12.09
CA LYS A 100 16.57 -1.44 12.28
C LYS A 100 15.38 -1.94 13.10
N SER A 101 14.93 -1.16 14.09
CA SER A 101 13.76 -1.51 14.91
C SER A 101 12.49 -1.47 14.07
N HIS A 102 12.25 -0.34 13.40
CA HIS A 102 11.09 -0.17 12.51
C HIS A 102 11.08 -1.21 11.40
N PHE A 103 12.22 -1.46 10.76
CA PHE A 103 12.32 -2.47 9.71
C PHE A 103 11.84 -3.84 10.20
N LYS A 104 12.37 -4.34 11.33
CA LYS A 104 11.95 -5.63 11.90
C LYS A 104 10.45 -5.69 12.19
N LYS A 105 9.90 -4.61 12.74
CA LYS A 105 8.48 -4.54 13.13
C LYS A 105 7.55 -4.46 11.93
N VAL A 106 7.88 -3.62 10.96
CA VAL A 106 7.16 -3.53 9.69
C VAL A 106 7.23 -4.89 8.98
N THR A 107 8.40 -5.55 8.93
CA THR A 107 8.53 -6.91 8.37
C THR A 107 7.58 -7.89 9.05
N ALA A 108 7.59 -7.99 10.38
CA ALA A 108 6.71 -8.92 11.10
C ALA A 108 5.22 -8.67 10.79
N PHE A 109 4.82 -7.40 10.74
CA PHE A 109 3.43 -7.04 10.41
C PHE A 109 3.08 -7.31 8.94
N THR A 110 4.02 -7.10 8.01
CA THR A 110 3.82 -7.43 6.59
C THR A 110 3.70 -8.94 6.36
N ILE A 111 4.51 -9.76 7.03
CA ILE A 111 4.40 -11.22 6.96
C ILE A 111 3.03 -11.66 7.48
N PHE A 112 2.58 -11.10 8.62
CA PHE A 112 1.25 -11.35 9.15
C PHE A 112 0.14 -10.97 8.15
N ALA A 113 0.24 -9.79 7.53
CA ALA A 113 -0.72 -9.35 6.52
C ALA A 113 -0.74 -10.27 5.29
N ILE A 114 0.42 -10.72 4.80
CA ILE A 114 0.54 -11.66 3.66
C ILE A 114 -0.11 -13.00 4.02
N LEU A 115 0.15 -13.54 5.21
CA LEU A 115 -0.46 -14.80 5.65
C LEU A 115 -1.98 -14.69 5.72
N VAL A 116 -2.51 -13.58 6.26
CA VAL A 116 -3.96 -13.31 6.29
C VAL A 116 -4.52 -13.21 4.88
N ALA A 117 -3.83 -12.54 3.96
CA ALA A 117 -4.25 -12.42 2.56
C ALA A 117 -4.28 -13.77 1.84
N ILE A 118 -3.26 -14.63 2.04
CA ILE A 118 -3.22 -15.98 1.47
C ILE A 118 -4.42 -16.80 1.96
N VAL A 119 -4.67 -16.81 3.27
CA VAL A 119 -5.82 -17.52 3.85
C VAL A 119 -7.14 -17.01 3.28
N ALA A 120 -7.28 -15.69 3.14
CA ALA A 120 -8.47 -15.08 2.55
C ALA A 120 -8.66 -15.47 1.07
N ILE A 121 -7.60 -15.44 0.26
CA ILE A 121 -7.64 -15.84 -1.15
C ILE A 121 -8.05 -17.32 -1.27
N VAL A 122 -7.44 -18.20 -0.48
CA VAL A 122 -7.75 -19.63 -0.47
C VAL A 122 -9.22 -19.86 -0.08
N ALA A 123 -9.71 -19.17 0.96
CA ALA A 123 -11.11 -19.24 1.36
C ALA A 123 -12.07 -18.74 0.26
N CYS A 124 -11.71 -17.66 -0.43
CA CYS A 124 -12.47 -17.13 -1.57
C CYS A 124 -12.47 -18.09 -2.76
N MET A 125 -11.36 -18.79 -3.04
CA MET A 125 -11.31 -19.79 -4.12
C MET A 125 -12.24 -20.97 -3.83
N TYR A 126 -12.19 -21.54 -2.62
CA TYR A 126 -13.08 -22.64 -2.24
C TYR A 126 -14.55 -22.22 -2.16
N GLY A 127 -14.83 -21.04 -1.61
CA GLY A 127 -16.19 -20.48 -1.58
C GLY A 127 -16.73 -20.14 -2.98
N GLY A 128 -15.87 -19.60 -3.85
CA GLY A 128 -16.21 -19.25 -5.23
C GLY A 128 -16.53 -20.47 -6.08
N ILE A 129 -15.78 -21.56 -5.96
CA ILE A 129 -16.06 -22.84 -6.65
C ILE A 129 -17.42 -23.41 -6.21
N ALA A 130 -17.73 -23.34 -4.91
CA ALA A 130 -19.01 -23.84 -4.37
C ALA A 130 -20.24 -23.03 -4.86
N ILE A 131 -20.08 -21.72 -5.07
CA ILE A 131 -21.14 -20.83 -5.57
C ILE A 131 -21.26 -20.92 -7.10
N ALA A 132 -20.13 -21.00 -7.82
CA ALA A 132 -20.08 -21.11 -9.27
C ALA A 132 -20.64 -22.44 -9.80
N ALA A 133 -20.53 -23.51 -9.02
CA ALA A 133 -21.20 -24.78 -9.29
C ALA A 133 -22.74 -24.65 -9.32
N LYS A 134 -23.32 -23.59 -8.73
CA LYS A 134 -24.76 -23.36 -8.66
C LYS A 134 -25.30 -22.30 -9.62
N MET A 135 -24.48 -21.35 -10.09
CA MET A 135 -24.95 -20.18 -10.84
C MET A 135 -24.27 -20.07 -12.21
N ASN A 136 -25.02 -20.38 -13.27
CA ASN A 136 -24.53 -20.49 -14.64
C ASN A 136 -24.33 -19.13 -15.36
N LEU A 137 -23.61 -18.19 -14.74
CA LEU A 137 -23.31 -16.84 -15.29
C LEU A 137 -21.88 -16.41 -14.89
N ARG A 138 -20.88 -16.82 -15.70
CA ARG A 138 -19.48 -17.03 -15.25
C ARG A 138 -18.54 -15.80 -15.17
N HIS A 139 -18.88 -14.62 -15.67
CA HIS A 139 -17.90 -13.52 -15.75
C HIS A 139 -18.35 -12.20 -15.08
N LEU A 140 -19.60 -11.77 -15.27
CA LEU A 140 -20.09 -10.51 -14.70
C LEU A 140 -20.28 -10.57 -13.17
N GLN A 141 -20.80 -11.70 -12.67
CA GLN A 141 -21.04 -11.91 -11.24
C GLN A 141 -19.73 -12.07 -10.43
N PHE A 142 -18.74 -12.74 -11.00
CA PHE A 142 -17.42 -12.88 -10.38
C PHE A 142 -16.71 -11.53 -10.21
N THR A 143 -16.80 -10.66 -11.22
CA THR A 143 -16.20 -9.32 -11.16
C THR A 143 -16.86 -8.46 -10.07
N LEU A 144 -18.18 -8.54 -9.94
CA LEU A 144 -18.92 -7.86 -8.85
C LEU A 144 -18.56 -8.40 -7.47
N ILE A 145 -18.47 -9.72 -7.30
CA ILE A 145 -18.10 -10.35 -6.02
C ILE A 145 -16.68 -9.95 -5.62
N ILE A 146 -15.71 -9.99 -6.54
CA ILE A 146 -14.33 -9.55 -6.29
C ILE A 146 -14.29 -8.08 -5.87
N SER A 147 -15.08 -7.21 -6.53
CA SER A 147 -15.14 -5.79 -6.18
C SER A 147 -15.74 -5.52 -4.79
N LEU A 148 -16.77 -6.29 -4.40
CA LEU A 148 -17.38 -6.22 -3.06
C LEU A 148 -16.42 -6.71 -1.97
N VAL A 149 -15.70 -7.80 -2.22
CA VAL A 149 -14.69 -8.33 -1.31
C VAL A 149 -13.56 -7.32 -1.11
N ALA A 150 -13.08 -6.68 -2.19
CA ALA A 150 -12.06 -5.64 -2.08
C ALA A 150 -12.52 -4.45 -1.22
N LEU A 151 -13.80 -4.07 -1.33
CA LEU A 151 -14.40 -3.00 -0.53
C LEU A 151 -14.51 -3.39 0.95
N ILE A 152 -14.89 -4.63 1.25
CA ILE A 152 -14.90 -5.17 2.63
C ILE A 152 -13.48 -5.21 3.23
N VAL A 153 -12.48 -5.60 2.44
CA VAL A 153 -11.07 -5.62 2.90
C VAL A 153 -10.58 -4.21 3.22
N MET A 154 -10.94 -3.20 2.42
CA MET A 154 -10.66 -1.79 2.73
C MET A 154 -11.29 -1.32 4.04
N ILE A 155 -12.51 -1.78 4.32
CA ILE A 155 -13.23 -1.43 5.55
C ILE A 155 -12.56 -2.07 6.79
N ILE A 156 -12.05 -3.30 6.66
CA ILE A 156 -11.37 -4.04 7.72
C ILE A 156 -9.92 -3.60 7.91
N SER A 157 -9.28 -3.03 6.88
CA SER A 157 -7.89 -2.54 6.98
C SER A 157 -7.76 -1.33 7.90
N ALA A 158 -8.82 -0.53 8.05
CA ALA A 158 -8.87 0.61 8.97
C ALA A 158 -8.53 0.23 10.42
N PRO A 159 -9.26 -0.67 11.11
CA PRO A 159 -8.93 -1.05 12.50
C PRO A 159 -7.58 -1.77 12.63
N ILE A 160 -7.06 -2.41 11.56
CA ILE A 160 -5.73 -3.03 11.54
C ILE A 160 -4.62 -1.96 11.55
N SER A 161 -4.85 -0.80 10.91
CA SER A 161 -3.89 0.31 10.90
C SER A 161 -3.55 0.82 12.30
N TYR A 162 -4.52 0.83 13.23
CA TYR A 162 -4.27 1.18 14.63
C TYR A 162 -3.27 0.23 15.30
N SER A 163 -3.45 -1.08 15.12
CA SER A 163 -2.52 -2.09 15.65
C SER A 163 -1.13 -2.01 15.04
N PHE A 164 -1.04 -1.66 13.75
CA PHE A 164 0.23 -1.44 13.09
C PHE A 164 1.01 -0.31 13.76
N PHE A 165 0.40 0.86 13.97
CA PHE A 165 1.09 1.99 14.61
C PHE A 165 1.38 1.73 16.09
N LYS A 166 0.49 1.05 16.82
CA LYS A 166 0.73 0.65 18.21
C LYS A 166 1.95 -0.25 18.36
N TYR A 167 2.14 -1.20 17.43
CA TYR A 167 3.30 -2.09 17.43
C TYR A 167 4.62 -1.33 17.20
N ASN A 168 4.60 -0.38 16.26
CA ASN A 168 5.77 0.42 15.90
C ASN A 168 6.16 1.45 16.97
N ASN A 169 5.20 1.91 17.79
CA ASN A 169 5.43 2.89 18.88
C ASN A 169 6.23 2.37 20.10
N ASN A 170 7.07 1.33 19.95
CA ASN A 170 7.98 0.73 20.96
C ASN A 170 7.44 0.37 22.36
N LYS A 171 6.15 0.56 22.62
CA LYS A 171 5.51 0.32 23.93
C LYS A 171 4.82 -1.04 24.04
N CYS A 172 4.82 -1.85 22.98
CA CYS A 172 4.07 -3.12 22.93
C CYS A 172 4.80 -4.23 22.16
N ASN A 173 4.57 -5.48 22.60
CA ASN A 173 4.98 -6.69 21.89
C ASN A 173 3.99 -7.06 20.77
N PHE A 174 4.38 -7.92 19.84
CA PHE A 174 3.57 -8.29 18.67
C PHE A 174 2.19 -8.87 19.05
N ILE A 175 2.14 -9.75 20.06
CA ILE A 175 0.87 -10.32 20.56
C ILE A 175 -0.05 -9.24 21.13
N GLN A 176 0.51 -8.24 21.82
CA GLN A 176 -0.26 -7.13 22.37
C GLN A 176 -0.82 -6.25 21.24
N ALA A 177 -0.06 -6.06 20.16
CA ALA A 177 -0.54 -5.35 18.97
C ALA A 177 -1.67 -6.10 18.25
N ILE A 178 -1.63 -7.43 18.15
CA ILE A 178 -2.76 -8.20 17.61
C ILE A 178 -3.98 -8.07 18.53
N LYS A 179 -3.80 -8.16 19.85
CA LYS A 179 -4.91 -7.97 20.80
C LYS A 179 -5.53 -6.58 20.71
N SER A 180 -4.74 -5.56 20.36
CA SER A 180 -5.23 -4.19 20.19
C SER A 180 -6.10 -3.98 18.95
N ILE A 181 -6.23 -4.97 18.06
CA ILE A 181 -7.16 -4.91 16.92
C ILE A 181 -8.59 -4.69 17.44
N LYS A 182 -8.96 -5.32 18.56
CA LYS A 182 -10.26 -5.12 19.22
C LYS A 182 -10.49 -3.65 19.60
N LEU A 183 -9.44 -2.97 20.04
CA LEU A 183 -9.50 -1.55 20.39
C LEU A 183 -9.58 -0.65 19.14
N GLY A 184 -8.93 -1.06 18.05
CA GLY A 184 -9.13 -0.46 16.73
C GLY A 184 -10.58 -0.56 16.25
N PHE A 185 -11.24 -1.71 16.46
CA PHE A 185 -12.66 -1.89 16.18
C PHE A 185 -13.57 -1.06 17.11
N LYS A 186 -13.19 -0.85 18.38
CA LYS A 186 -13.93 0.05 19.29
C LYS A 186 -13.96 1.49 18.78
N HIS A 187 -12.86 1.96 18.17
CA HIS A 187 -12.74 3.28 17.55
C HIS A 187 -12.77 3.19 16.01
N TRP A 188 -13.58 2.29 15.48
CA TRP A 188 -13.63 2.02 14.04
C TRP A 188 -14.08 3.25 13.25
N GLY A 189 -15.04 4.03 13.77
CA GLY A 189 -15.56 5.21 13.08
C GLY A 189 -14.48 6.24 12.74
N ILE A 190 -13.66 6.66 13.72
CA ILE A 190 -12.62 7.67 13.49
C ILE A 190 -11.51 7.14 12.55
N THR A 191 -11.14 5.87 12.71
CA THR A 191 -10.06 5.25 11.92
C THR A 191 -10.48 5.06 10.47
N THR A 192 -11.69 4.54 10.24
CA THR A 192 -12.27 4.36 8.90
C THR A 192 -12.53 5.68 8.22
N ALA A 193 -13.09 6.68 8.93
CA ALA A 193 -13.28 8.01 8.36
C ALA A 193 -11.95 8.63 7.92
N THR A 194 -10.90 8.51 8.73
CA THR A 194 -9.56 9.00 8.38
C THR A 194 -9.02 8.28 7.14
N LEU A 195 -9.05 6.94 7.12
CA LEU A 195 -8.53 6.14 6.01
C LEU A 195 -9.31 6.41 4.71
N PHE A 196 -10.63 6.41 4.79
CA PHE A 196 -11.50 6.61 3.63
C PHE A 196 -11.32 8.01 3.05
N LEU A 197 -11.40 9.06 3.87
CA LEU A 197 -11.33 10.43 3.36
C LEU A 197 -9.93 10.78 2.85
N SER A 198 -8.87 10.35 3.55
CA SER A 198 -7.49 10.55 3.08
C SER A 198 -7.19 9.77 1.80
N SER A 199 -7.65 8.51 1.69
CA SER A 199 -7.48 7.73 0.47
C SER A 199 -8.30 8.26 -0.70
N LEU A 200 -9.51 8.77 -0.46
CA LEU A 200 -10.35 9.41 -1.49
C LEU A 200 -9.67 10.65 -2.07
N ILE A 201 -9.22 11.57 -1.21
CA ILE A 201 -8.54 12.81 -1.63
C ILE A 201 -7.24 12.47 -2.39
N THR A 202 -6.41 11.61 -1.80
CA THR A 202 -5.13 11.20 -2.40
C THR A 202 -5.36 10.46 -3.73
N GLY A 203 -6.38 9.60 -3.79
CA GLY A 203 -6.75 8.82 -4.96
C GLY A 203 -7.22 9.67 -6.13
N ILE A 204 -8.03 10.70 -5.90
CA ILE A 204 -8.44 11.65 -6.96
C ILE A 204 -7.21 12.35 -7.54
N ILE A 205 -6.31 12.85 -6.69
CA ILE A 205 -5.08 13.54 -7.11
C ILE A 205 -4.18 12.59 -7.91
N ILE A 206 -3.92 11.39 -7.40
CA ILE A 206 -3.09 10.38 -8.08
C ILE A 206 -3.71 9.97 -9.41
N SER A 207 -5.03 9.83 -9.50
CA SER A 207 -5.72 9.44 -10.74
C SER A 207 -5.47 10.44 -11.86
N ILE A 208 -5.49 11.74 -11.55
CA ILE A 208 -5.20 12.81 -12.51
C ILE A 208 -3.72 12.78 -12.91
N ILE A 209 -2.82 12.68 -11.93
CA ILE A 209 -1.37 12.65 -12.15
C ILE A 209 -0.93 11.41 -12.95
N ALA A 210 -1.63 10.29 -12.82
CA ALA A 210 -1.30 9.02 -13.45
C ALA A 210 -1.78 8.88 -14.90
N ILE A 211 -2.58 9.83 -15.43
CA ILE A 211 -3.09 9.79 -16.82
C ILE A 211 -1.99 9.49 -17.86
N PRO A 212 -0.80 10.12 -17.82
CA PRO A 212 0.25 9.84 -18.79
C PRO A 212 0.70 8.38 -18.79
N VAL A 213 0.80 7.76 -17.61
CA VAL A 213 1.19 6.34 -17.48
C VAL A 213 0.10 5.42 -17.99
N TRP A 214 -1.18 5.75 -17.74
CA TRP A 214 -2.30 4.98 -18.30
C TRP A 214 -2.28 4.95 -19.82
N ILE A 215 -2.01 6.10 -20.46
CA ILE A 215 -1.87 6.17 -21.92
C ILE A 215 -0.73 5.24 -22.38
N LEU A 216 0.44 5.31 -21.75
CA LEU A 216 1.58 4.46 -22.11
C LEU A 216 1.30 2.96 -21.88
N PHE A 217 0.60 2.60 -20.80
CA PHE A 217 0.19 1.20 -20.55
C PHE A 217 -0.75 0.67 -21.61
N ILE A 218 -1.76 1.45 -22.01
CA ILE A 218 -2.69 1.04 -23.07
C ILE A 218 -1.94 0.88 -24.39
N THR A 219 -1.08 1.83 -24.76
CA THR A 219 -0.26 1.75 -25.96
C THR A 219 0.66 0.52 -25.95
N GLN A 220 1.32 0.23 -24.81
CA GLN A 220 2.14 -0.99 -24.66
C GLN A 220 1.28 -2.24 -24.86
N ALA A 221 0.15 -2.33 -24.18
CA ALA A 221 -0.72 -3.50 -24.21
C ALA A 221 -1.23 -3.77 -25.62
N VAL A 222 -1.79 -2.77 -26.29
CA VAL A 222 -2.34 -2.91 -27.66
C VAL A 222 -1.24 -3.29 -28.65
N SER A 223 -0.08 -2.61 -28.61
CA SER A 223 1.02 -2.91 -29.54
C SER A 223 1.60 -4.31 -29.34
N GLN A 224 1.64 -4.80 -28.11
CA GLN A 224 2.22 -6.11 -27.81
C GLN A 224 1.24 -7.24 -28.07
N LEU A 225 -0.06 -7.02 -27.85
CA LEU A 225 -1.11 -7.96 -28.23
C LEU A 225 -1.17 -8.13 -29.77
N GLY A 226 -1.16 -7.05 -30.54
CA GLY A 226 -1.09 -7.16 -32.01
C GLY A 226 0.17 -7.89 -32.48
N ALA A 227 1.32 -7.65 -31.84
CA ALA A 227 2.55 -8.36 -32.17
C ALA A 227 2.52 -9.86 -31.82
N LEU A 228 1.77 -10.25 -30.80
CA LEU A 228 1.50 -11.66 -30.48
C LEU A 228 0.59 -12.31 -31.53
N ASP A 229 -0.30 -11.54 -32.17
CA ASP A 229 -1.16 -11.99 -33.28
C ASP A 229 -0.46 -11.98 -34.65
N GLY A 230 0.78 -11.48 -34.73
CA GLY A 230 1.63 -11.52 -35.93
C GLY A 230 1.94 -10.18 -36.56
N ASP A 231 1.36 -9.09 -36.06
CA ASP A 231 1.63 -7.73 -36.55
C ASP A 231 3.05 -7.26 -36.18
N PRO A 232 3.63 -6.31 -36.93
CA PRO A 232 4.85 -5.62 -36.49
C PRO A 232 4.59 -4.80 -35.22
N LEU A 233 5.63 -4.59 -34.41
CA LEU A 233 5.54 -3.71 -33.25
C LEU A 233 5.20 -2.28 -33.69
N GLY A 234 4.09 -1.75 -33.16
CA GLY A 234 3.64 -0.38 -33.39
C GLY A 234 4.35 0.68 -32.52
N THR A 235 5.18 0.25 -31.55
CA THR A 235 5.92 1.14 -30.66
C THR A 235 7.39 1.30 -31.07
N PRO A 236 7.98 2.49 -30.88
CA PRO A 236 9.38 2.72 -31.17
C PRO A 236 10.29 2.02 -30.13
N VAL A 237 11.56 1.79 -30.50
CA VAL A 237 12.54 1.06 -29.66
C VAL A 237 12.72 1.70 -28.26
N TYR A 238 12.65 3.02 -28.15
CA TYR A 238 12.79 3.74 -26.87
C TYR A 238 11.55 3.66 -25.97
N PHE A 239 10.43 3.13 -26.46
CA PHE A 239 9.14 3.18 -25.76
C PHE A 239 9.18 2.47 -24.40
N THR A 240 9.87 1.33 -24.30
CA THR A 240 10.04 0.60 -23.04
C THR A 240 10.75 1.45 -21.98
N VAL A 241 11.81 2.16 -22.37
CA VAL A 241 12.56 3.04 -21.44
C VAL A 241 11.70 4.23 -21.03
N LEU A 242 10.97 4.83 -21.98
CA LEU A 242 10.02 5.91 -21.71
C LEU A 242 8.93 5.46 -20.72
N LEU A 243 8.37 4.26 -20.91
CA LEU A 243 7.34 3.70 -20.06
C LEU A 243 7.83 3.47 -18.63
N ILE A 244 8.96 2.77 -18.47
CA ILE A 244 9.52 2.48 -17.14
C ILE A 244 9.94 3.79 -16.44
N GLY A 245 10.56 4.71 -17.17
CA GLY A 245 10.97 6.02 -16.65
C GLY A 245 9.79 6.85 -16.17
N THR A 246 8.75 6.99 -17.00
CA THR A 246 7.55 7.75 -16.67
C THR A 246 6.81 7.12 -15.48
N ASN A 247 6.64 5.79 -15.49
CA ASN A 247 6.00 5.06 -14.40
C ASN A 247 6.78 5.21 -13.08
N THR A 248 8.12 5.23 -13.14
CA THR A 248 8.97 5.44 -11.94
C THR A 248 8.76 6.83 -11.35
N ILE A 249 8.67 7.87 -12.18
CA ILE A 249 8.42 9.24 -11.72
C ILE A 249 7.03 9.35 -11.08
N ILE A 250 6.00 8.83 -11.73
CA ILE A 250 4.63 8.86 -11.20
C ILE A 250 4.51 8.06 -9.89
N ASN A 251 5.15 6.89 -9.81
CA ASN A 251 5.18 6.11 -8.56
C ASN A 251 5.91 6.87 -7.45
N ALA A 252 6.97 7.63 -7.75
CA ALA A 252 7.67 8.43 -6.75
C ALA A 252 6.79 9.55 -6.18
N ILE A 253 6.05 10.24 -7.04
CA ILE A 253 5.05 11.25 -6.63
C ILE A 253 3.95 10.58 -5.80
N THR A 254 3.51 9.40 -6.21
CA THR A 254 2.46 8.63 -5.53
C THR A 254 2.88 8.21 -4.12
N PHE A 255 4.08 7.62 -3.97
CA PHE A 255 4.62 7.29 -2.64
C PHE A 255 4.79 8.52 -1.76
N PHE A 256 5.21 9.65 -2.34
CA PHE A 256 5.24 10.89 -1.58
C PHE A 256 3.85 11.31 -1.06
N ALA A 257 2.81 11.23 -1.91
CA ALA A 257 1.44 11.52 -1.50
C ALA A 257 0.93 10.55 -0.40
N ILE A 258 1.33 9.28 -0.45
CA ILE A 258 0.98 8.27 0.57
C ILE A 258 1.54 8.62 1.95
N TYR A 259 2.64 9.37 2.07
CA TYR A 259 3.13 9.84 3.37
C TYR A 259 2.14 10.71 4.12
N TRP A 260 1.34 11.51 3.42
CA TRP A 260 0.27 12.26 4.07
C TRP A 260 -0.80 11.34 4.66
N LEU A 261 -1.21 10.30 3.92
CA LEU A 261 -2.14 9.29 4.41
C LEU A 261 -1.58 8.56 5.64
N LEU A 262 -0.31 8.13 5.60
CA LEU A 262 0.35 7.46 6.73
C LEU A 262 0.44 8.39 7.96
N ALA A 263 0.72 9.67 7.75
CA ALA A 263 0.75 10.68 8.80
C ALA A 263 -0.64 10.85 9.43
N ALA A 264 -1.69 10.96 8.63
CA ALA A 264 -3.07 11.10 9.11
C ALA A 264 -3.47 9.92 10.00
N LEU A 265 -3.15 8.69 9.60
CA LEU A 265 -3.42 7.51 10.42
C LEU A 265 -2.57 7.49 11.70
N TYR A 266 -1.33 7.98 11.66
CA TYR A 266 -0.48 8.06 12.85
C TYR A 266 -1.01 9.06 13.89
N PHE A 267 -1.50 10.23 13.44
CA PHE A 267 -2.19 11.19 14.32
C PHE A 267 -3.51 10.63 14.86
N THR A 268 -4.27 9.87 14.06
CA THR A 268 -5.48 9.19 14.54
C THR A 268 -5.16 8.13 15.59
N PHE A 269 -4.07 7.36 15.42
CA PHE A 269 -3.56 6.46 16.45
C PHE A 269 -3.26 7.21 17.76
N GLY A 270 -2.55 8.34 17.68
CA GLY A 270 -2.25 9.18 18.84
C GLY A 270 -3.49 9.72 19.55
N SER A 271 -4.51 10.12 18.80
CA SER A 271 -5.79 10.56 19.34
C SER A 271 -6.55 9.45 20.07
N ILE A 272 -6.53 8.22 19.55
CA ILE A 272 -7.19 7.07 20.19
C ILE A 272 -6.51 6.74 21.52
N GLU A 273 -5.18 6.76 21.57
CA GLU A 273 -4.43 6.55 22.81
C GLU A 273 -4.76 7.64 23.85
N ALA A 274 -4.84 8.91 23.44
CA ALA A 274 -5.24 10.01 24.32
C ALA A 274 -6.66 9.83 24.87
N GLN A 275 -7.62 9.45 24.03
CA GLN A 275 -9.01 9.19 24.46
C GLN A 275 -9.12 8.05 25.48
N GLU A 276 -8.34 6.98 25.32
CA GLU A 276 -8.37 5.86 26.27
C GLU A 276 -7.63 6.20 27.58
N LEU A 277 -6.56 7.01 27.51
CA LEU A 277 -5.90 7.54 28.70
C LEU A 277 -6.84 8.44 29.52
N GLU A 278 -7.54 9.38 28.88
CA GLU A 278 -8.55 10.24 29.52
C GLU A 278 -9.64 9.40 30.21
N LYS A 279 -10.22 8.42 29.49
CA LYS A 279 -11.25 7.52 30.06
C LYS A 279 -10.73 6.72 31.26
N SER A 280 -9.51 6.20 31.19
CA SER A 280 -8.93 5.45 32.32
C SER A 280 -8.67 6.33 33.55
N THR A 281 -8.31 7.60 33.33
CA THR A 281 -8.10 8.57 34.43
C THR A 281 -9.42 8.95 35.10
N HIS A 282 -10.51 9.04 34.35
CA HIS A 282 -11.84 9.32 34.89
C HIS A 282 -12.46 8.15 35.67
N LEU A 283 -12.03 6.91 35.44
CA LEU A 283 -12.51 5.73 36.18
C LEU A 283 -11.80 5.51 37.53
N ILE A 284 -10.72 6.26 37.79
CA ILE A 284 -9.91 6.18 39.03
C ILE A 284 -10.29 7.28 40.02
N LYS A 285 -11.10 8.28 39.60
CA LYS A 285 -11.67 9.32 40.46
C LYS A 285 -13.10 8.95 40.87
#